data_AF-A0A1M4DXN1-F1
#
_entry.id   AF-A0A1M4DXN1-F1
#
_cell.length_a   1.000
_cell.length_b   1.000
_cell.length_c   1.000
_cell.angle_alpha   90.00
_cell.angle_beta   90.00
_cell.angle_gamma   90.00
#
_symmetry.space_group_name_H-M   'P 1'
#
loop_
_entity.id
_entity.type
_entity.pdbx_description
1 polymer ?
#
loop_
_entity_poly.entity_id
_entity_poly.type
_entity_poly.pdbx_seq_one_letter_code
_entity_poly.pdbx_strand_id
1 'polypeptide(L)'
;MLIGMLFAGLAIYSVLNALIGFFIFFAAMSAGSGATAYLVAGAVLLALVGLGAGIGLCLVRRPWSRGLGLGLMIGWALWSILSAGICTGINPSLYG
;
A
#
# COMPACT_ATOMS: atom_id res chain seq x y z
N MET A 1 1.79 -8.01 -22.76
CA MET A 1 1.18 -8.51 -21.51
C MET A 1 1.84 -7.92 -20.25
N LEU A 2 3.17 -7.87 -20.15
CA LEU A 2 3.88 -7.31 -18.97
C LEU A 2 3.44 -5.89 -18.59
N ILE A 3 3.47 -4.95 -19.55
CA ILE A 3 3.12 -3.53 -19.32
C ILE A 3 1.64 -3.40 -18.87
N GLY A 4 0.72 -4.12 -19.52
CA GLY A 4 -0.70 -4.09 -19.13
C GLY A 4 -0.92 -4.59 -17.69
N MET A 5 -0.19 -5.63 -17.29
CA MET A 5 -0.28 -6.16 -15.92
C MET A 5 0.39 -5.26 -14.88
N LEU A 6 1.39 -4.47 -15.29
CA LEU A 6 1.96 -3.42 -14.45
C LEU A 6 0.91 -2.36 -14.12
N PHE A 7 0.18 -1.85 -15.13
CA PHE A 7 -0.92 -0.92 -14.88
C PHE A 7 -2.06 -1.55 -14.07
N ALA A 8 -2.35 -2.84 -14.28
CA ALA A 8 -3.33 -3.56 -13.47
C ALA A 8 -2.88 -3.63 -11.99
N GLY A 9 -1.62 -3.99 -11.72
CA GLY A 9 -1.07 -4.00 -10.36
C GLY A 9 -1.10 -2.61 -9.71
N LEU A 10 -0.76 -1.56 -10.46
CA LEU A 10 -0.84 -0.17 -10.00
C LEU A 10 -2.28 0.21 -9.61
N ALA A 11 -3.25 -0.10 -10.47
CA ALA A 11 -4.65 0.20 -10.25
C ALA A 11 -5.20 -0.58 -9.04
N ILE A 12 -4.87 -1.87 -8.94
CA ILE A 12 -5.24 -2.73 -7.80
C ILE A 12 -4.69 -2.12 -6.50
N TYR A 13 -3.40 -1.78 -6.46
CA TYR A 13 -2.81 -1.17 -5.27
C TYR A 13 -3.50 0.16 -4.94
N SER A 14 -3.80 0.98 -5.93
CA SER A 14 -4.45 2.29 -5.71
C SER A 14 -5.83 2.14 -5.07
N VAL A 15 -6.63 1.19 -5.54
CA VAL A 15 -7.94 0.88 -4.95
C VAL A 15 -7.79 0.37 -3.52
N LEU A 16 -6.86 -0.58 -3.30
CA LEU A 16 -6.59 -1.11 -1.96
C LEU A 16 -6.12 -0.02 -1.00
N ASN A 17 -5.21 0.85 -1.44
CA ASN A 17 -4.71 1.95 -0.63
C ASN A 17 -5.80 2.95 -0.27
N ALA A 18 -6.66 3.30 -1.22
CA ALA A 18 -7.81 4.18 -0.97
C ALA A 18 -8.78 3.56 0.05
N LEU A 19 -9.16 2.29 -0.12
CA LEU A 19 -10.10 1.61 0.77
C LEU A 19 -9.52 1.42 2.17
N ILE A 20 -8.35 0.78 2.26
CA ILE A 20 -7.69 0.46 3.52
C ILE A 20 -7.31 1.75 4.25
N GLY A 21 -6.69 2.71 3.54
CA GLY A 21 -6.34 4.01 4.10
C GLY A 21 -7.54 4.77 4.64
N PHE A 22 -8.68 4.74 3.94
CA PHE A 22 -9.93 5.34 4.42
C PHE A 22 -10.40 4.68 5.73
N PHE A 23 -10.45 3.35 5.80
CA PHE A 23 -10.85 2.63 7.02
C PHE A 23 -9.91 2.91 8.21
N ILE A 24 -8.59 2.91 7.99
CA ILE A 24 -7.60 3.21 9.02
C ILE A 24 -7.77 4.64 9.53
N PHE A 25 -8.00 5.60 8.63
CA PHE A 25 -8.20 6.99 9.00
C PHE A 25 -9.40 7.17 9.93
N PHE A 26 -10.54 6.54 9.60
CA PHE A 26 -11.72 6.56 10.47
C PHE A 26 -11.49 5.87 11.81
N ALA A 27 -10.83 4.70 11.80
CA ALA A 27 -10.49 3.98 13.02
C ALA A 27 -9.58 4.82 13.93
N ALA A 28 -8.55 5.44 13.37
CA ALA A 28 -7.62 6.31 14.09
C ALA A 28 -8.32 7.53 14.68
N MET A 29 -9.23 8.17 13.94
CA MET A 29 -10.02 9.31 14.43
C MET A 29 -10.88 8.94 15.64
N SER A 30 -11.41 7.71 15.68
CA SER A 30 -12.23 7.21 16.79
C SER A 30 -11.41 6.75 18.01
N ALA A 31 -10.11 6.53 17.85
CA ALA A 31 -9.27 5.84 18.82
C ALA A 31 -8.64 6.73 19.90
N GLY A 32 -8.71 8.06 19.76
CA GLY A 32 -8.06 8.99 20.69
C GLY A 32 -6.57 8.69 20.87
N SER A 33 -6.15 8.28 22.07
CA SER A 33 -4.76 7.91 22.39
C SER A 33 -4.23 6.66 21.67
N GLY A 34 -5.12 5.83 21.09
CA GLY A 34 -4.75 4.64 20.34
C GLY A 34 -4.50 4.87 18.84
N ALA A 35 -4.67 6.09 18.33
CA ALA A 35 -4.62 6.40 16.90
C ALA A 35 -3.32 5.94 16.22
N THR A 36 -2.18 6.10 16.89
CA THR A 36 -0.87 5.71 16.38
C THR A 36 -0.77 4.21 16.09
N ALA A 37 -1.35 3.35 16.94
CA ALA A 37 -1.35 1.91 16.73
C ALA A 37 -2.10 1.51 15.46
N TYR A 38 -3.24 2.15 15.18
CA TYR A 38 -4.01 1.91 13.96
C TYR A 38 -3.26 2.36 12.70
N LEU A 39 -2.60 3.51 12.76
CA LEU A 39 -1.79 4.03 11.66
C LEU A 39 -0.61 3.09 11.35
N VAL A 40 0.11 2.61 12.37
CA VAL A 40 1.23 1.67 12.20
C VAL A 40 0.75 0.32 11.67
N ALA A 41 -0.33 -0.24 12.22
CA ALA A 41 -0.89 -1.51 11.74
C ALA A 41 -1.31 -1.41 10.27
N GLY A 42 -1.93 -0.29 9.90
CA GLY A 42 -2.30 0.03 8.53
C GLY A 42 -1.11 0.16 7.58
N ALA A 43 -0.06 0.82 8.03
CA ALA A 43 1.20 0.96 7.29
C ALA A 43 1.81 -0.39 6.96
N VAL A 44 1.94 -1.24 7.97
CA VAL A 44 2.51 -2.59 7.84
C VAL A 44 1.66 -3.43 6.88
N LEU A 45 0.33 -3.37 7.00
CA LEU A 45 -0.57 -4.09 6.11
C LEU A 45 -0.40 -3.65 4.65
N LEU A 46 -0.40 -2.34 4.38
CA LEU A 46 -0.23 -1.80 3.03
C LEU A 46 1.16 -2.11 2.45
N ALA A 47 2.20 -2.08 3.28
CA ALA A 47 3.55 -2.48 2.88
C ALA A 47 3.62 -3.99 2.55
N LEU A 48 2.96 -4.85 3.32
CA LEU A 48 2.87 -6.28 3.02
C LEU A 48 2.11 -6.55 1.72
N VAL A 49 1.05 -5.80 1.44
CA VAL A 49 0.31 -5.90 0.18
C VAL A 49 1.14 -5.40 -1.00
N GLY A 50 1.76 -4.23 -0.89
CA GLY A 50 2.53 -3.63 -1.97
C GLY A 50 3.86 -4.34 -2.24
N LEU A 51 4.70 -4.43 -1.21
CA LEU A 51 6.04 -5.00 -1.29
C LEU A 51 6.01 -6.52 -1.10
N GLY A 52 5.32 -7.03 -0.08
CA GLY A 52 5.29 -8.46 0.21
C GLY A 52 4.64 -9.27 -0.92
N ALA A 53 3.39 -8.94 -1.28
CA ALA A 53 2.73 -9.61 -2.39
C ALA A 53 3.39 -9.29 -3.74
N GLY A 54 3.89 -8.06 -3.93
CA GLY A 54 4.65 -7.67 -5.12
C GLY A 54 5.90 -8.52 -5.36
N ILE A 55 6.74 -8.69 -4.33
CA ILE A 55 7.92 -9.55 -4.36
C ILE A 55 7.50 -11.01 -4.57
N GLY A 56 6.50 -11.50 -3.83
CA GLY A 56 5.98 -12.86 -3.97
C GLY A 56 5.55 -13.18 -5.40
N LEU A 57 4.82 -12.27 -6.05
CA LEU A 57 4.39 -12.41 -7.45
C LEU A 57 5.57 -12.38 -8.43
N CYS A 58 6.63 -11.63 -8.14
CA CYS A 58 7.86 -11.67 -8.94
C CYS A 58 8.59 -13.03 -8.85
N LEU A 59 8.49 -13.72 -7.72
CA LEU A 59 9.09 -15.04 -7.49
C LEU A 59 8.36 -16.18 -8.22
N VAL A 60 7.10 -16.01 -8.63
CA VAL A 60 6.34 -16.99 -9.43
C VAL A 60 6.93 -17.19 -10.85
N ARG A 61 7.84 -16.30 -11.29
CA ARG A 61 8.57 -16.35 -12.58
C ARG A 61 7.70 -16.44 -13.85
N ARG A 62 6.41 -16.13 -13.76
CA ARG A 62 5.53 -15.97 -14.93
C ARG A 62 5.55 -14.50 -15.39
N PRO A 63 5.51 -14.23 -16.72
CA PRO A 63 5.58 -12.86 -17.23
C PRO A 63 4.39 -12.00 -16.79
N TRP A 64 3.21 -12.59 -16.71
CA TRP A 64 2.00 -11.96 -16.15
C TRP A 64 2.19 -11.55 -14.68
N SER A 65 2.64 -12.50 -13.86
CA SER A 65 2.82 -12.33 -12.41
C SER A 65 3.87 -11.27 -12.09
N ARG A 66 4.98 -11.23 -12.85
CA ARG A 66 6.02 -10.20 -12.71
C ARG A 66 5.49 -8.81 -13.01
N GLY A 67 4.70 -8.65 -14.07
CA GLY A 67 4.08 -7.37 -14.40
C GLY A 67 3.20 -6.87 -13.26
N LEU A 68 2.32 -7.74 -12.75
CA LEU A 68 1.42 -7.41 -11.64
C LEU A 68 2.18 -7.09 -10.35
N GLY A 69 3.20 -7.87 -10.01
CA GLY A 69 4.04 -7.64 -8.83
C GLY A 69 4.81 -6.32 -8.88
N LEU A 70 5.40 -5.99 -10.04
CA LEU A 70 6.01 -4.69 -10.27
C LEU A 70 5.00 -3.54 -10.15
N GLY A 71 3.79 -3.72 -10.70
CA GLY A 71 2.70 -2.77 -10.56
C GLY A 71 2.31 -2.47 -9.11
N LEU A 72 2.22 -3.50 -8.27
CA LEU A 72 1.92 -3.35 -6.83
C LEU A 72 3.01 -2.57 -6.09
N MET A 73 4.28 -2.89 -6.36
CA MET A 73 5.42 -2.20 -5.74
C MET A 73 5.50 -0.72 -6.17
N ILE A 74 5.28 -0.45 -7.46
CA ILE A 74 5.22 0.93 -7.99
C ILE A 74 4.04 1.68 -7.37
N GLY A 75 2.87 1.04 -7.26
CA GLY A 75 1.70 1.65 -6.62
C GLY A 75 1.94 2.02 -5.18
N TRP A 76 2.59 1.15 -4.40
CA TRP A 76 2.98 1.43 -3.02
C TRP A 76 3.92 2.64 -2.93
N ALA A 77 4.93 2.71 -3.79
CA ALA A 77 5.88 3.82 -3.81
C ALA A 77 5.19 5.14 -4.19
N LEU A 78 4.39 5.14 -5.27
CA LEU A 78 3.69 6.33 -5.76
C LEU A 78 2.71 6.88 -4.72
N TRP A 79 1.90 6.04 -4.10
CA TRP A 79 0.95 6.48 -3.07
C TRP A 79 1.65 6.96 -1.81
N SER A 80 2.77 6.35 -1.43
CA SER A 80 3.58 6.83 -0.31
C SER A 80 4.10 8.25 -0.57
N ILE A 81 4.55 8.53 -1.80
CA ILE A 81 5.01 9.87 -2.21
C ILE A 81 3.83 10.86 -2.26
N LEU A 82 2.73 10.50 -2.92
CA LEU A 82 1.57 11.38 -3.11
C LEU A 82 0.86 11.75 -1.81
N SER A 83 0.82 10.82 -0.84
CA SER A 83 0.17 11.06 0.44
C SER A 83 1.12 11.59 1.52
N ALA A 84 2.37 11.91 1.18
CA ALA A 84 3.45 12.17 2.15
C ALA A 84 3.60 11.07 3.23
N GLY A 85 3.05 9.89 3.00
CA GLY A 85 2.96 8.80 3.96
C GLY A 85 1.74 8.82 4.89
N ILE A 86 0.72 9.67 4.67
CA ILE A 86 -0.48 9.70 5.52
C ILE A 86 -1.33 8.44 5.33
N CYS A 87 -1.57 8.04 4.09
CA CYS A 87 -2.39 6.86 3.80
C CYS A 87 -1.64 5.54 4.05
N THR A 88 -0.30 5.59 4.03
CA THR A 88 0.57 4.42 4.25
C THR A 88 1.22 4.42 5.61
N GLY A 89 0.91 5.38 6.49
CA GLY A 89 1.51 5.50 7.81
C GLY A 89 3.04 5.50 7.80
N ILE A 90 3.64 6.22 6.86
CA ILE A 90 5.09 6.44 6.80
C ILE A 90 5.43 7.86 7.26
N ASN A 91 4.44 8.75 7.41
CA ASN A 91 4.68 10.13 7.80
C ASN A 91 5.05 10.24 9.30
N PRO A 92 6.29 10.63 9.66
CA PRO A 92 6.72 10.77 11.05
C PRO A 92 5.91 11.81 11.83
N SER A 93 5.33 12.82 11.17
CA SER A 93 4.53 13.84 11.85
C SER A 93 3.16 13.33 12.32
N LEU A 94 2.77 12.09 11.99
CA LEU A 94 1.54 11.45 12.49
C LEU A 94 1.77 10.63 13.77
N TYR A 95 3.04 10.44 14.17
CA TYR A 95 3.42 9.62 15.32
C TYR A 95 3.97 10.43 16.50
N GLY A 96 4.02 11.77 16.35
CA GLY A 96 4.52 12.73 17.33
C GLY A 96 3.41 13.60 17.89
#